data_AF-M5RS20-F1
#
_entry.id   AF-M5RS20-F1
#
_cell.length_a   1.000
_cell.length_b   1.000
_cell.length_c   1.000
_cell.angle_alpha   90.00
_cell.angle_beta   90.00
_cell.angle_gamma   90.00
#
_symmetry.space_group_name_H-M   'P 1'
#
loop_
_entity.id
_entity.type
_entity.pdbx_description
1 polymer ?
#
loop_
_entity_poly.entity_id
_entity_poly.type
_entity_poly.pdbx_seq_one_letter_code
_entity_poly.pdbx_strand_id
1 'polypeptide(L)'
;MTAEGTPSKHRDATAAIRLSDDFFTALQSDAFRQAAGYTLISNYFEHAEQIALYELAGIEPPANAAELDTLAVEADREARAEGRTARFRVDVVAAYCHTCALTGYRITTTTGHSIVDATHIHPFARSRNDDPQNGIALCKNSHWLFDLGLWSVDDDYRVIVATEAFDEDFSTPAQTSLASMAGKRLILPRDPRLWPAMKHLAWHRRKCFVG
;
A
#
# COMPACT_ATOMS: atom_id res chain seq x y z
N MET A 1 6.79 -4.49 26.69
CA MET A 1 7.29 -4.06 28.01
C MET A 1 7.09 -2.56 28.13
N THR A 2 6.71 -2.08 29.32
CA THR A 2 6.68 -0.64 29.64
C THR A 2 8.11 -0.09 29.69
N ALA A 3 8.26 1.23 29.83
CA ALA A 3 9.58 1.84 30.00
C ALA A 3 10.32 1.29 31.23
N GLU A 4 9.59 0.85 32.25
CA GLU A 4 10.13 0.22 33.47
C GLU A 4 10.38 -1.29 33.31
N GLY A 5 10.20 -1.85 32.10
CA GLY A 5 10.51 -3.26 31.83
C GLY A 5 9.42 -4.26 32.28
N THR A 6 8.22 -3.81 32.62
CA THR A 6 7.13 -4.72 33.00
C THR A 6 6.28 -5.14 31.78
N PRO A 7 5.56 -6.28 31.81
CA PRO A 7 4.63 -6.64 30.73
C PRO A 7 3.57 -5.54 30.54
N SER A 8 3.50 -4.97 29.34
CA SER A 8 2.49 -3.97 29.01
C SER A 8 1.19 -4.66 28.60
N LYS A 9 0.06 -4.12 29.05
CA LYS A 9 -1.29 -4.57 28.65
C LYS A 9 -1.88 -3.77 27.49
N HIS A 10 -1.23 -2.67 27.07
CA HIS A 10 -1.72 -1.78 26.01
C HIS A 10 -0.61 -1.31 25.08
N ARG A 11 -0.89 -1.12 23.79
CA ARG A 11 0.15 -0.73 22.80
C ARG A 11 0.77 0.62 23.14
N ASP A 12 -0.03 1.58 23.60
CA ASP A 12 0.43 2.95 23.85
C ASP A 12 1.37 3.03 25.08
N ALA A 13 1.31 2.02 25.96
CA ALA A 13 2.22 1.87 27.09
C ALA A 13 3.41 0.94 26.77
N THR A 14 3.54 0.46 25.53
CA THR A 14 4.61 -0.46 25.13
C THR A 14 5.80 0.32 24.60
N ALA A 15 6.89 0.33 25.37
CA ALA A 15 8.15 0.97 25.00
C ALA A 15 9.11 0.03 24.26
N ALA A 16 9.05 -1.28 24.57
CA ALA A 16 9.92 -2.28 23.97
C ALA A 16 9.22 -3.63 23.80
N ILE A 17 9.71 -4.46 22.89
CA ILE A 17 9.30 -5.86 22.73
C ILE A 17 10.52 -6.76 22.89
N ARG A 18 10.34 -7.94 23.48
CA ARG A 18 11.37 -8.98 23.57
C ARG A 18 10.83 -10.24 22.90
N LEU A 19 11.65 -10.81 22.02
CA LEU A 19 11.39 -12.13 21.46
C LEU A 19 11.75 -13.19 22.50
N SER A 20 11.05 -14.33 22.50
CA SER A 20 11.48 -15.46 23.33
C SER A 20 12.89 -15.90 22.92
N ASP A 21 13.69 -16.36 23.88
CA ASP A 21 15.10 -16.71 23.62
C ASP A 21 15.20 -17.87 22.61
N ASP A 22 14.28 -18.83 22.69
CA ASP A 22 14.17 -19.95 21.72
C ASP A 22 13.86 -19.44 20.31
N PHE A 23 12.92 -18.51 20.17
CA PHE A 23 12.56 -17.95 18.87
C PHE A 23 13.69 -17.09 18.31
N PHE A 24 14.34 -16.28 19.14
CA PHE A 24 15.49 -15.48 18.74
C PHE A 24 16.65 -16.37 18.26
N THR A 25 16.89 -17.49 18.94
CA THR A 25 17.88 -18.49 18.53
C THR A 25 17.51 -19.14 17.20
N ALA A 26 16.24 -19.54 17.03
CA ALA A 26 15.75 -20.11 15.78
C ALA A 26 15.91 -19.14 14.60
N LEU A 27 15.65 -17.85 14.80
CA LEU A 27 15.83 -16.81 13.78
C LEU A 27 17.28 -16.66 13.28
N GLN A 28 18.28 -17.14 14.04
CA GLN A 28 19.67 -17.14 13.57
C GLN A 28 19.91 -18.19 12.48
N SER A 29 19.10 -19.25 12.41
CA SER A 29 19.18 -20.29 11.38
C SER A 29 18.57 -19.83 10.06
N ASP A 30 19.35 -19.94 8.99
CA ASP A 30 18.87 -19.63 7.64
C ASP A 30 17.72 -20.53 7.21
N ALA A 31 17.86 -21.84 7.41
CA ALA A 31 16.82 -22.81 7.11
C ALA A 31 15.51 -22.52 7.85
N PHE A 32 15.59 -22.06 9.11
CA PHE A 32 14.40 -21.66 9.86
C PHE A 32 13.76 -20.39 9.28
N ARG A 33 14.56 -19.37 8.95
CA ARG A 33 14.04 -18.13 8.31
C ARG A 33 13.37 -18.43 6.98
N GLN A 34 13.97 -19.30 6.16
CA GLN A 34 13.40 -19.75 4.88
C GLN A 34 12.05 -20.44 5.10
N ALA A 35 11.98 -21.43 6.00
CA ALA A 35 10.75 -22.18 6.26
C ALA A 35 9.64 -21.31 6.89
N ALA A 36 9.99 -20.45 7.85
CA ALA A 36 9.06 -19.53 8.49
C ALA A 36 8.55 -18.46 7.53
N GLY A 37 9.45 -17.86 6.75
CA GLY A 37 9.11 -16.89 5.71
C GLY A 37 8.19 -17.49 4.65
N TYR A 38 8.50 -18.71 4.18
CA TYR A 38 7.64 -19.45 3.26
C TYR A 38 6.23 -19.64 3.85
N THR A 39 6.15 -20.16 5.08
CA THR A 39 4.88 -20.42 5.77
C THR A 39 4.03 -19.15 5.94
N LEU A 40 4.67 -18.02 6.26
CA LEU A 40 3.96 -16.74 6.42
C LEU A 40 3.42 -16.24 5.08
N ILE A 41 4.25 -16.31 4.03
CA ILE A 41 3.88 -15.78 2.72
C ILE A 41 2.79 -16.67 2.09
N SER A 42 2.94 -17.99 2.11
CA SER A 42 1.99 -18.92 1.49
C SER A 42 0.60 -18.92 2.13
N ASN A 43 0.50 -18.69 3.43
CA ASN A 43 -0.75 -18.83 4.17
C ASN A 43 -1.56 -17.53 4.30
N TYR A 44 -0.90 -16.38 4.23
CA TYR A 44 -1.53 -15.09 4.59
C TYR A 44 -1.60 -14.09 3.44
N PHE A 45 -1.06 -14.43 2.26
CA PHE A 45 -1.01 -13.53 1.11
C PHE A 45 -1.56 -14.21 -0.14
N GLU A 46 -2.16 -13.42 -1.03
CA GLU A 46 -2.66 -13.92 -2.32
C GLU A 46 -1.51 -14.34 -3.24
N HIS A 47 -1.75 -15.28 -4.16
CA HIS A 47 -0.74 -15.77 -5.10
C HIS A 47 0.01 -14.66 -5.85
N ALA A 48 -0.68 -13.59 -6.24
CA ALA A 48 -0.07 -12.44 -6.91
C ALA A 48 0.89 -11.64 -5.99
N GLU A 49 0.64 -11.60 -4.69
CA GLU A 49 1.51 -10.94 -3.70
C GLU A 49 2.67 -11.84 -3.26
N GLN A 50 2.44 -13.16 -3.22
CA GLN A 50 3.44 -14.13 -2.80
C GLN A 50 4.72 -14.04 -3.62
N ILE A 51 4.61 -13.89 -4.94
CA ILE A 51 5.76 -13.76 -5.85
C ILE A 51 6.64 -12.58 -5.45
N ALA A 52 6.04 -11.41 -5.18
CA ALA A 52 6.76 -10.21 -4.78
C ALA A 52 7.42 -10.37 -3.41
N LEU A 53 6.70 -10.99 -2.46
CA LEU A 53 7.16 -11.14 -1.09
C LEU A 53 8.29 -12.16 -0.97
N TYR A 54 8.23 -13.26 -1.72
CA TYR A 54 9.33 -14.22 -1.79
C TYR A 54 10.60 -13.55 -2.31
N GLU A 55 10.50 -12.80 -3.41
CA GLU A 55 11.65 -12.07 -3.96
C GLU A 55 12.19 -11.03 -2.97
N LEU A 56 11.32 -10.19 -2.40
CA LEU A 56 11.72 -9.12 -1.48
C LEU A 56 12.40 -9.65 -0.21
N ALA A 57 11.90 -10.78 0.30
CA ALA A 57 12.42 -11.40 1.51
C ALA A 57 13.58 -12.37 1.25
N GLY A 58 13.94 -12.63 -0.02
CA GLY A 58 14.95 -13.63 -0.39
C GLY A 58 14.55 -15.04 0.05
N ILE A 59 13.25 -15.36 -0.02
CA ILE A 59 12.70 -16.65 0.37
C ILE A 59 12.56 -17.53 -0.87
N GLU A 60 13.14 -18.72 -0.81
CA GLU A 60 13.04 -19.73 -1.88
C GLU A 60 11.91 -20.72 -1.53
N PRO A 61 10.78 -20.72 -2.27
CA PRO A 61 9.72 -21.68 -2.02
C PRO A 61 10.20 -23.12 -2.29
N PRO A 62 9.80 -24.11 -1.47
CA PRO A 62 10.20 -25.50 -1.65
C PRO A 62 9.85 -26.03 -3.05
N ALA A 63 10.67 -26.92 -3.62
CA ALA A 63 10.43 -27.46 -4.97
C ALA A 63 9.10 -28.21 -5.12
N ASN A 64 8.55 -28.75 -4.03
CA ASN A 64 7.26 -29.45 -3.97
C ASN A 64 6.09 -28.55 -3.53
N ALA A 65 6.36 -27.29 -3.21
CA ALA A 65 5.39 -26.28 -2.78
C ALA A 65 4.86 -25.43 -3.96
N ALA A 66 5.15 -25.84 -5.21
CA ALA A 66 4.72 -25.15 -6.41
C ALA A 66 3.21 -25.30 -6.66
N GLU A 67 2.41 -24.71 -5.78
CA GLU A 67 1.01 -24.33 -6.02
C GLU A 67 0.91 -22.80 -6.18
N LEU A 68 1.95 -22.16 -6.72
CA LEU A 68 1.75 -20.82 -7.27
C LEU A 68 0.85 -20.97 -8.50
N ASP A 69 -0.32 -20.33 -8.50
CA ASP A 69 -1.23 -20.31 -9.64
C ASP A 69 -0.45 -19.97 -10.92
N THR A 70 -0.41 -20.90 -11.88
CA THR A 70 0.32 -20.73 -13.14
C THR A 70 -0.09 -19.43 -13.83
N LEU A 71 -1.38 -19.05 -13.74
CA LEU A 71 -1.87 -17.79 -14.28
C LEU A 71 -1.30 -16.58 -13.55
N ALA A 72 -1.13 -16.64 -12.23
CA ALA A 72 -0.50 -15.58 -11.46
C ALA A 72 0.99 -15.43 -11.78
N VAL A 73 1.69 -16.56 -12.01
CA VAL A 73 3.10 -16.56 -12.42
C VAL A 73 3.28 -16.00 -13.84
N GLU A 74 2.41 -16.39 -14.77
CA GLU A 74 2.41 -15.87 -16.14
C GLU A 74 2.06 -14.38 -16.16
N ALA A 75 1.02 -13.97 -15.44
CA ALA A 75 0.63 -12.56 -15.31
C ALA A 75 1.75 -11.71 -14.69
N ASP A 76 2.45 -12.20 -13.66
CA ASP A 76 3.61 -11.51 -13.09
C ASP A 76 4.78 -11.43 -14.08
N ARG A 77 5.06 -12.51 -14.84
CA ARG A 77 6.07 -12.48 -15.91
C ARG A 77 5.75 -11.46 -16.99
N GLU A 78 4.51 -11.41 -17.46
CA GLU A 78 4.05 -10.43 -18.44
C GLU A 78 4.15 -9.01 -17.89
N ALA A 79 3.69 -8.79 -16.66
CA ALA A 79 3.81 -7.52 -15.96
C ALA A 79 5.28 -7.08 -15.86
N ARG A 80 6.19 -7.98 -15.49
CA ARG A 80 7.64 -7.72 -15.44
C ARG A 80 8.23 -7.42 -16.81
N ALA A 81 7.79 -8.10 -17.86
CA ALA A 81 8.20 -7.79 -19.24
C ALA A 81 7.77 -6.38 -19.66
N GLU A 82 6.66 -5.88 -19.12
CA GLU A 82 6.22 -4.49 -19.25
C GLU A 82 6.95 -3.50 -18.32
N GLY A 83 7.82 -3.99 -17.44
CA GLY A 83 8.53 -3.21 -16.42
C GLY A 83 7.74 -2.96 -15.13
N ARG A 84 6.59 -3.62 -14.96
CA ARG A 84 5.80 -3.58 -13.72
C ARG A 84 6.37 -4.55 -12.70
N THR A 85 6.33 -4.16 -11.45
CA THR A 85 6.81 -4.95 -10.33
C THR A 85 5.68 -5.13 -9.35
N ALA A 86 5.38 -6.38 -8.97
CA ALA A 86 4.43 -6.67 -7.91
C ALA A 86 4.86 -6.04 -6.57
N ARG A 87 6.16 -5.73 -6.43
CA ARG A 87 6.75 -4.97 -5.33
C ARG A 87 6.15 -3.56 -5.17
N PHE A 88 5.82 -2.84 -6.25
CA PHE A 88 5.21 -1.50 -6.15
C PHE A 88 3.98 -1.51 -5.25
N ARG A 89 3.09 -2.50 -5.46
CA ARG A 89 1.87 -2.63 -4.68
C ARG A 89 2.19 -2.89 -3.21
N VAL A 90 3.08 -3.84 -2.93
CA VAL A 90 3.50 -4.19 -1.56
C VAL A 90 4.08 -2.98 -0.85
N ASP A 91 5.03 -2.29 -1.47
CA ASP A 91 5.74 -1.15 -0.89
C ASP A 91 4.77 0.01 -0.61
N VAL A 92 3.91 0.38 -1.55
CA VAL A 92 2.93 1.48 -1.39
C VAL A 92 1.90 1.12 -0.33
N VAL A 93 1.21 -0.02 -0.43
CA VAL A 93 0.14 -0.36 0.53
C VAL A 93 0.68 -0.48 1.96
N ALA A 94 1.87 -1.06 2.13
CA ALA A 94 2.53 -1.15 3.43
C ALA A 94 2.95 0.23 3.96
N ALA A 95 3.47 1.13 3.12
CA ALA A 95 3.88 2.48 3.53
C ALA A 95 2.73 3.31 4.14
N TYR A 96 1.50 3.09 3.66
CA TYR A 96 0.28 3.72 4.18
C TYR A 96 -0.43 2.87 5.25
N CYS A 97 0.18 1.78 5.73
CA CYS A 97 -0.42 0.88 6.71
C CYS A 97 -1.84 0.43 6.31
N HIS A 98 -2.06 0.10 5.03
CA HIS A 98 -3.37 -0.29 4.49
C HIS A 98 -4.48 0.76 4.65
N THR A 99 -4.12 2.05 4.72
CA THR A 99 -5.04 3.17 4.96
C THR A 99 -5.19 4.01 3.70
N CYS A 100 -6.43 4.34 3.33
CA CYS A 100 -6.67 5.25 2.20
C CYS A 100 -6.11 6.64 2.52
N ALA A 101 -5.24 7.15 1.65
CA ALA A 101 -4.57 8.44 1.81
C ALA A 101 -5.54 9.63 1.86
N LEU A 102 -6.66 9.52 1.14
CA LEU A 102 -7.69 10.57 1.08
C LEU A 102 -8.64 10.50 2.28
N THR A 103 -9.24 9.33 2.54
CA THR A 103 -10.37 9.21 3.47
C THR A 103 -9.99 8.72 4.86
N GLY A 104 -8.78 8.17 5.02
CA GLY A 104 -8.40 7.45 6.24
C GLY A 104 -9.07 6.09 6.41
N TYR A 105 -9.85 5.63 5.42
CA TYR A 105 -10.53 4.33 5.52
C TYR A 105 -9.51 3.20 5.50
N ARG A 106 -9.60 2.31 6.49
CA ARG A 106 -8.70 1.18 6.68
C ARG A 106 -9.50 -0.05 7.08
N ILE A 107 -9.43 -1.07 6.24
CA ILE A 107 -9.92 -2.41 6.53
C ILE A 107 -8.92 -3.40 5.95
N THR A 108 -8.64 -4.43 6.75
CA THR A 108 -7.90 -5.62 6.32
C THR A 108 -8.75 -6.83 6.71
N THR A 109 -8.97 -7.77 5.80
CA THR A 109 -9.71 -9.00 6.11
C THR A 109 -8.86 -9.94 6.98
N THR A 110 -9.49 -10.93 7.60
CA THR A 110 -8.79 -12.00 8.32
C THR A 110 -7.90 -12.84 7.40
N THR A 111 -8.18 -12.82 6.09
CA THR A 111 -7.39 -13.46 5.03
C THR A 111 -6.36 -12.55 4.38
N GLY A 112 -6.13 -11.33 4.91
CA GLY A 112 -5.04 -10.44 4.47
C GLY A 112 -5.38 -9.41 3.39
N HIS A 113 -6.60 -9.39 2.85
CA HIS A 113 -6.97 -8.47 1.77
C HIS A 113 -7.12 -7.06 2.30
N SER A 114 -6.66 -6.07 1.53
CA SER A 114 -6.75 -4.66 1.88
C SER A 114 -7.85 -3.94 1.11
N ILE A 115 -8.50 -2.98 1.76
CA ILE A 115 -9.48 -2.10 1.11
C ILE A 115 -8.87 -1.09 0.13
N VAL A 116 -7.55 -0.93 0.17
CA VAL A 116 -6.81 0.00 -0.68
C VAL A 116 -5.99 -0.72 -1.76
N ASP A 117 -5.89 -0.06 -2.90
CA ASP A 117 -4.93 -0.39 -3.95
C ASP A 117 -3.73 0.56 -3.90
N ALA A 118 -2.64 0.18 -4.56
CA ALA A 118 -1.57 1.12 -4.92
C ALA A 118 -1.91 1.80 -6.24
N THR A 119 -2.25 3.09 -6.18
CA THR A 119 -2.56 3.93 -7.35
C THR A 119 -1.31 4.67 -7.81
N HIS A 120 -0.96 4.55 -9.09
CA HIS A 120 0.08 5.37 -9.70
C HIS A 120 -0.40 6.81 -9.88
N ILE A 121 0.41 7.77 -9.44
CA ILE A 121 0.15 9.21 -9.64
C ILE A 121 0.42 9.61 -11.09
N HIS A 122 1.58 9.21 -11.62
CA HIS A 122 1.91 9.27 -13.03
C HIS A 122 1.73 7.86 -13.61
N PRO A 123 0.66 7.60 -14.38
CA PRO A 123 0.26 6.28 -14.84
C PRO A 123 1.44 5.49 -15.41
N PHE A 124 1.54 4.23 -14.98
CA PHE A 124 2.61 3.34 -15.37
C PHE A 124 2.76 3.24 -16.90
N ALA A 125 1.65 3.19 -17.64
CA ALA A 125 1.65 3.11 -19.10
C ALA A 125 2.43 4.26 -19.78
N ARG A 126 2.59 5.41 -19.10
CA ARG A 126 3.34 6.58 -19.59
C ARG A 126 4.70 6.73 -18.93
N SER A 127 4.81 6.37 -17.65
CA SER A 127 6.02 6.60 -16.86
C SER A 127 7.00 5.43 -16.82
N ARG A 128 6.47 4.20 -16.97
CA ARG A 128 7.17 2.93 -16.66
C ARG A 128 7.88 2.99 -15.30
N ASN A 129 7.26 3.67 -14.32
CA ASN A 129 7.87 4.01 -13.05
C ASN A 129 7.07 3.45 -11.87
N ASP A 130 7.68 2.47 -11.22
CA ASP A 130 7.21 1.77 -10.02
C ASP A 130 7.95 2.19 -8.75
N ASP A 131 8.56 3.38 -8.73
CA ASP A 131 9.05 3.99 -7.50
C ASP A 131 7.85 4.21 -6.54
N PRO A 132 7.92 3.79 -5.27
CA PRO A 132 6.85 4.01 -4.30
C PRO A 132 6.45 5.49 -4.14
N GLN A 133 7.35 6.44 -4.43
CA GLN A 133 7.04 7.88 -4.45
C GLN A 133 6.15 8.28 -5.64
N ASN A 134 5.94 7.40 -6.64
CA ASN A 134 4.92 7.53 -7.67
C ASN A 134 3.59 6.88 -7.25
N GLY A 135 3.45 6.44 -6.01
CA GLY A 135 2.29 5.69 -5.51
C GLY A 135 1.54 6.39 -4.37
N ILE A 136 0.22 6.19 -4.35
CA ILE A 136 -0.67 6.56 -3.24
C ILE A 136 -1.58 5.36 -2.94
N ALA A 137 -1.77 5.01 -1.67
CA ALA A 137 -2.74 3.98 -1.29
C ALA A 137 -4.16 4.57 -1.28
N LEU A 138 -5.05 4.10 -2.14
CA LEU A 138 -6.42 4.63 -2.26
C LEU A 138 -7.45 3.50 -2.23
N CYS A 139 -8.57 3.71 -1.53
CA CYS A 139 -9.72 2.82 -1.67
C CYS A 139 -10.38 3.02 -3.04
N LYS A 140 -11.16 2.03 -3.50
CA LYS A 140 -11.72 1.99 -4.86
C LYS A 140 -12.42 3.29 -5.29
N ASN A 141 -13.22 3.88 -4.41
CA ASN A 141 -13.91 5.15 -4.71
C ASN A 141 -12.90 6.30 -4.88
N SER A 142 -11.97 6.48 -3.93
CA SER A 142 -10.96 7.54 -4.01
C SER A 142 -10.04 7.37 -5.21
N HIS A 143 -9.69 6.13 -5.57
CA HIS A 143 -8.90 5.77 -6.74
C HIS A 143 -9.64 6.18 -8.02
N TRP A 144 -10.89 5.75 -8.19
CA TRP A 144 -11.69 6.09 -9.36
C TRP A 144 -11.85 7.61 -9.54
N LEU A 145 -12.12 8.34 -8.45
CA LEU A 145 -12.22 9.81 -8.47
C LEU A 145 -10.88 10.48 -8.85
N PHE A 146 -9.76 9.89 -8.44
CA PHE A 146 -8.42 10.41 -8.75
C PHE A 146 -8.07 10.21 -10.22
N ASP A 147 -8.35 9.02 -10.76
CA ASP A 147 -8.08 8.70 -12.17
C ASP A 147 -8.91 9.56 -13.14
N LEU A 148 -10.13 9.93 -12.76
CA LEU A 148 -10.96 10.88 -13.49
C LEU A 148 -10.50 12.34 -13.34
N GLY A 149 -9.52 12.62 -12.49
CA GLY A 149 -9.01 13.96 -12.24
C GLY A 149 -9.94 14.84 -11.43
N LEU A 150 -10.94 14.28 -10.73
CA LEU A 150 -11.89 15.05 -9.92
C LEU A 150 -11.26 15.62 -8.66
N TRP A 151 -10.13 15.05 -8.23
CA TRP A 151 -9.29 15.63 -7.19
C TRP A 151 -7.81 15.38 -7.49
N SER A 152 -6.96 16.18 -6.86
CA SER A 152 -5.51 16.06 -6.93
C SER A 152 -4.90 16.59 -5.63
N VAL A 153 -3.58 16.79 -5.60
CA VAL A 153 -2.86 17.24 -4.42
C VAL A 153 -1.95 18.41 -4.80
N ASP A 154 -1.96 19.49 -4.02
CA ASP A 154 -1.12 20.67 -4.21
C ASP A 154 0.32 20.49 -3.70
N ASP A 155 1.10 21.57 -3.73
CA ASP A 155 2.51 21.56 -3.34
C ASP A 155 2.73 21.45 -1.81
N ASP A 156 1.69 21.62 -1.01
CA ASP A 156 1.69 21.47 0.45
C ASP A 156 1.05 20.15 0.92
N TYR A 157 0.86 19.20 -0.01
CA TYR A 157 0.16 17.94 0.22
C TYR A 157 -1.29 18.11 0.69
N ARG A 158 -1.96 19.18 0.27
CA ARG A 158 -3.40 19.38 0.50
C ARG A 158 -4.19 18.96 -0.71
N VAL A 159 -5.37 18.41 -0.44
CA VAL A 159 -6.30 17.95 -1.46
C VAL A 159 -6.91 19.15 -2.16
N ILE A 160 -6.89 19.13 -3.49
CA ILE A 160 -7.63 20.06 -4.35
C ILE A 160 -8.72 19.28 -5.08
N VAL A 161 -9.89 19.88 -5.24
CA VAL A 161 -11.09 19.21 -5.78
C VAL A 161 -11.66 20.05 -6.91
N ALA A 162 -12.00 19.43 -8.03
CA ALA A 162 -12.63 20.08 -9.18
C ALA A 162 -14.14 20.18 -8.93
N THR A 163 -14.56 21.06 -8.02
CA THR A 163 -15.97 21.15 -7.56
C THR A 163 -16.98 21.42 -8.66
N GLU A 164 -16.55 22.08 -9.75
CA GLU A 164 -17.41 22.37 -10.91
C GLU A 164 -17.50 21.22 -11.91
N ALA A 165 -16.74 20.15 -11.73
CA ALA A 165 -16.64 19.03 -12.67
C ALA A 165 -17.62 17.88 -12.36
N PHE A 166 -18.35 17.95 -11.25
CA PHE A 166 -19.28 16.91 -10.83
C PHE A 166 -20.43 17.47 -10.00
N ASP A 167 -21.53 16.71 -9.92
CA ASP A 167 -22.61 16.93 -8.98
C ASP A 167 -22.56 15.84 -7.90
N GLU A 168 -22.76 16.22 -6.64
CA GLU A 168 -22.70 15.31 -5.50
C GLU A 168 -23.97 15.47 -4.66
N ASP A 169 -24.69 14.35 -4.45
CA ASP A 169 -25.92 14.37 -3.67
C ASP A 169 -25.62 14.42 -2.16
N PHE A 170 -25.77 15.62 -1.59
CA PHE A 170 -25.58 15.87 -0.15
C PHE A 170 -26.73 15.35 0.73
N SER A 171 -27.81 14.82 0.14
CA SER A 171 -28.94 14.30 0.91
C SER A 171 -28.68 12.92 1.52
N THR A 172 -27.62 12.23 1.09
CA THR A 172 -27.21 10.92 1.62
C THR A 172 -26.35 11.08 2.88
N PRO A 173 -26.87 10.82 4.10
CA PRO A 173 -26.21 11.20 5.35
C PRO A 173 -24.88 10.47 5.64
N ALA A 174 -24.67 9.33 5.01
CA ALA A 174 -23.50 8.48 5.23
C ALA A 174 -22.40 8.67 4.17
N GLN A 175 -22.66 9.43 3.10
CA GLN A 175 -21.67 9.66 2.06
C GLN A 175 -20.66 10.71 2.53
N THR A 176 -19.40 10.33 2.56
CA THR A 176 -18.32 11.30 2.76
C THR A 176 -18.13 12.06 1.45
N SER A 177 -18.52 13.33 1.44
CA SER A 177 -18.44 14.18 0.25
C SER A 177 -17.00 14.37 -0.23
N LEU A 178 -16.76 14.26 -1.54
CA LEU A 178 -15.47 14.61 -2.14
C LEU A 178 -15.18 16.12 -1.97
N ALA A 179 -16.17 16.98 -2.19
CA ALA A 179 -16.03 18.42 -2.00
C ALA A 179 -15.55 18.76 -0.57
N SER A 180 -16.02 18.00 0.44
CA SER A 180 -15.58 18.17 1.83
C SER A 180 -14.10 17.85 2.07
N MET A 181 -13.41 17.23 1.10
CA MET A 181 -11.98 16.92 1.20
C MET A 181 -11.09 18.09 0.79
N ALA A 182 -11.62 19.09 0.10
CA ALA A 182 -10.85 20.25 -0.35
C ALA A 182 -10.10 20.92 0.83
N GLY A 183 -8.82 21.18 0.62
CA GLY A 183 -7.92 21.80 1.60
C GLY A 183 -7.46 20.89 2.74
N LYS A 184 -8.03 19.69 2.92
CA LYS A 184 -7.55 18.72 3.91
C LYS A 184 -6.15 18.24 3.52
N ARG A 185 -5.30 18.00 4.51
CA ARG A 185 -3.99 17.41 4.27
C ARG A 185 -4.15 15.93 3.94
N LEU A 186 -3.48 15.48 2.88
CA LEU A 186 -3.40 14.07 2.54
C LEU A 186 -2.73 13.30 3.68
N ILE A 187 -3.22 12.11 3.98
CA ILE A 187 -2.51 11.20 4.90
C ILE A 187 -1.27 10.72 4.16
N LEU A 188 -0.09 10.96 4.74
CA LEU A 188 1.19 10.59 4.15
C LEU A 188 1.80 9.40 4.89
N PRO A 189 2.68 8.62 4.24
CA PRO A 189 3.44 7.59 4.91
C PRO A 189 4.21 8.14 6.11
N ARG A 190 4.43 7.28 7.11
CA ARG A 190 5.21 7.65 8.30
C ARG A 190 6.67 7.99 7.95
N ASP A 191 7.22 7.33 6.93
CA ASP A 191 8.56 7.60 6.41
C ASP A 191 8.51 8.65 5.29
N PRO A 192 9.13 9.84 5.46
CA PRO A 192 9.18 10.88 4.45
C PRO A 192 9.80 10.46 3.12
N ARG A 193 10.66 9.44 3.10
CA ARG A 193 11.30 8.94 1.88
C ARG A 193 10.32 8.22 0.95
N LEU A 194 9.15 7.84 1.47
CA LEU A 194 8.07 7.18 0.74
C LEU A 194 6.95 8.15 0.39
N TRP A 195 7.10 9.44 0.66
CA TRP A 195 6.07 10.42 0.31
C TRP A 195 5.92 10.54 -1.21
N PRO A 196 4.71 10.80 -1.71
CA PRO A 196 4.49 11.13 -3.12
C PRO A 196 5.45 12.23 -3.58
N ALA A 197 6.32 11.93 -4.55
CA ALA A 197 7.28 12.93 -5.01
C ALA A 197 6.55 14.01 -5.80
N MET A 198 6.91 15.27 -5.55
CA MET A 198 6.18 16.42 -6.09
C MET A 198 6.14 16.46 -7.62
N LYS A 199 7.15 15.89 -8.28
CA LYS A 199 7.18 15.75 -9.76
C LYS A 199 5.98 14.95 -10.31
N HIS A 200 5.53 13.93 -9.59
CA HIS A 200 4.39 13.11 -9.98
C HIS A 200 3.07 13.82 -9.71
N LEU A 201 2.92 14.44 -8.54
CA LEU A 201 1.75 15.23 -8.20
C LEU A 201 1.56 16.40 -9.18
N ALA A 202 2.64 17.11 -9.50
CA ALA A 202 2.62 18.19 -10.50
C ALA A 202 2.30 17.67 -11.91
N TRP A 203 2.71 16.45 -12.26
CA TRP A 203 2.27 15.82 -13.52
C TRP A 203 0.78 15.55 -13.51
N HIS A 204 0.24 14.96 -12.44
CA HIS A 204 -1.19 14.65 -12.30
C HIS A 204 -2.04 15.92 -12.38
N ARG A 205 -1.66 16.97 -11.64
CA ARG A 205 -2.30 18.29 -11.73
C ARG A 205 -2.33 18.88 -13.15
N ARG A 206 -1.31 18.63 -13.97
CA ARG A 206 -1.22 19.19 -15.33
C ARG A 206 -1.89 18.33 -16.41
N LYS A 207 -2.04 17.02 -16.18
CA LYS A 207 -2.38 16.05 -17.24
C LYS A 207 -3.66 15.28 -16.99
N CYS A 208 -4.14 15.23 -15.75
CA CYS A 208 -5.30 14.46 -15.34
C CYS A 208 -6.34 15.33 -14.66
N PHE A 209 -5.94 16.17 -13.71
CA PHE A 209 -6.86 17.02 -12.95
C PHE A 209 -7.69 17.92 -13.88
N VAL A 210 -9.01 17.94 -13.66
CA VAL A 210 -9.98 18.62 -14.54
C VAL A 210 -10.49 19.97 -13.99
N GLY A 211 -9.96 20.39 -12.84
CA GLY A 211 -10.28 21.69 -12.21
C GLY A 211 -9.21 22.75 -12.40
#